data_AF-A0A4V6REY7-F1
#
_entry.id   AF-A0A4V6REY7-F1
#
_cell.length_a   1.000
_cell.length_b   1.000
_cell.length_c   1.000
_cell.angle_alpha   90.00
_cell.angle_beta   90.00
_cell.angle_gamma   90.00
#
_symmetry.space_group_name_H-M   'P 1'
#
loop_
_entity.id
_entity.type
_entity.pdbx_description
1 polymer ?
#
loop_
_entity_poly.entity_id
_entity_poly.type
_entity_poly.pdbx_seq_one_letter_code
_entity_poly.pdbx_strand_id
1 'polypeptide(L)'
;LLGSLIVGLTWTLALSRASIPAEKRHIVEIYIDELQDYISLPTDISDALAQARGLGVGLTLAHQYRDQLPLDIRSGVDANARNKIVFGLNSKDAKDMAAMAPELTAEDFMALPRYQIYTSFQSGGRNTGWVQGRTLPPPPALRDAA
;
A
#
# COMPACT_ATOMS: atom_id res chain seq x y z
N LEU A 1 -11.06 -16.75 0.69
CA LEU A 1 -11.63 -17.17 -0.62
C LEU A 1 -12.54 -16.11 -1.25
N LEU A 2 -13.64 -15.66 -0.60
CA LEU A 2 -14.51 -14.63 -1.20
C LEU A 2 -13.77 -13.31 -1.47
N GLY A 3 -12.97 -12.84 -0.51
CA GLY A 3 -12.18 -11.61 -0.67
C GLY A 3 -11.23 -11.66 -1.87
N SER A 4 -10.43 -12.73 -1.98
CA SER A 4 -9.51 -12.92 -3.11
C SER A 4 -10.25 -13.01 -4.45
N LEU A 5 -11.43 -13.65 -4.50
CA LEU A 5 -12.26 -13.66 -5.70
C LEU A 5 -12.71 -12.25 -6.10
N ILE A 6 -13.19 -11.46 -5.13
CA ILE A 6 -13.63 -10.07 -5.38
C ILE A 6 -12.46 -9.23 -5.91
N VAL A 7 -11.29 -9.32 -5.30
CA VAL A 7 -10.09 -8.58 -5.75
C VAL A 7 -9.71 -9.01 -7.17
N GLY A 8 -9.68 -10.31 -7.46
CA GLY A 8 -9.36 -10.83 -8.80
C GLY A 8 -10.35 -10.38 -9.88
N LEU A 9 -11.66 -10.43 -9.60
CA LEU A 9 -12.71 -9.94 -10.50
C LEU A 9 -12.62 -8.43 -10.69
N THR A 10 -12.39 -7.68 -9.61
CA THR A 10 -12.20 -6.22 -9.67
C THR A 10 -10.98 -5.88 -10.53
N TRP A 11 -9.90 -6.64 -10.43
CA TRP A 11 -8.72 -6.46 -11.27
C TRP A 11 -9.00 -6.77 -12.75
N THR A 12 -9.76 -7.82 -13.05
CA THR A 12 -10.19 -8.12 -14.42
C THR A 12 -11.02 -6.97 -15.01
N LEU A 13 -11.91 -6.37 -14.21
CA LEU A 13 -12.65 -5.17 -14.61
C LEU A 13 -11.73 -3.96 -14.77
N ALA A 14 -10.72 -3.80 -13.92
CA ALA A 14 -9.72 -2.74 -14.04
C ALA A 14 -8.96 -2.84 -15.37
N LEU A 15 -8.56 -4.03 -15.80
CA LEU A 15 -7.89 -4.26 -17.08
C LEU A 15 -8.77 -3.85 -18.28
N SER A 16 -10.09 -4.04 -18.20
CA SER A 16 -11.01 -3.64 -19.28
C SER A 16 -10.99 -2.13 -19.56
N ARG A 17 -10.55 -1.32 -18.59
CA ARG A 17 -10.43 0.15 -18.71
C ARG A 17 -9.33 0.58 -19.68
N ALA A 18 -8.47 -0.33 -20.12
CA ALA A 18 -7.53 -0.07 -21.22
C ALA A 18 -8.26 0.40 -22.50
N SER A 19 -9.51 -0.03 -22.71
CA SER A 19 -10.36 0.40 -23.83
C SER A 19 -10.88 1.85 -23.73
N ILE A 20 -10.84 2.46 -22.53
CA ILE A 20 -11.29 3.83 -22.30
C ILE A 20 -10.11 4.78 -22.60
N PRO A 21 -10.26 5.85 -23.39
CA PRO A 21 -9.19 6.85 -23.59
C PRO A 21 -8.70 7.43 -22.26
N ALA A 22 -7.40 7.68 -22.12
CA ALA A 22 -6.78 8.08 -20.86
C ALA A 22 -7.41 9.35 -20.26
N GLU A 23 -7.83 10.29 -21.10
CA GLU A 23 -8.44 11.57 -20.71
C GLU A 23 -9.86 11.40 -20.15
N LYS A 24 -10.49 10.25 -20.41
CA LYS A 24 -11.84 9.89 -19.94
C LYS A 24 -11.83 8.93 -18.75
N ARG A 25 -10.66 8.46 -18.32
CA ARG A 25 -10.53 7.56 -17.16
C ARG A 25 -10.68 8.37 -15.87
N HIS A 26 -11.76 8.13 -15.13
CA HIS A 26 -11.88 8.61 -13.75
C HIS A 26 -11.07 7.73 -12.80
N ILE A 27 -10.56 8.28 -11.71
CA ILE A 27 -9.77 7.51 -10.73
C ILE A 27 -10.68 6.57 -9.95
N VAL A 28 -10.22 5.33 -9.75
CA VAL A 28 -10.85 4.34 -8.86
C VAL A 28 -9.79 3.90 -7.84
N GLU A 29 -10.14 3.88 -6.56
CA GLU A 29 -9.26 3.43 -5.50
C GLU A 29 -9.72 2.06 -4.99
N ILE A 30 -8.78 1.13 -4.83
CA ILE A 30 -9.01 -0.18 -4.21
C ILE A 30 -8.19 -0.23 -2.92
N TYR A 31 -8.88 -0.48 -1.82
CA TYR A 31 -8.28 -0.64 -0.50
C TYR A 31 -8.28 -2.12 -0.14
N ILE A 32 -7.09 -2.66 0.13
CA ILE A 32 -6.89 -4.04 0.56
C ILE A 32 -6.24 -3.99 1.94
N ASP A 33 -7.06 -4.27 2.95
CA ASP A 33 -6.57 -4.51 4.31
C ASP A 33 -6.11 -5.97 4.45
N GLU A 34 -5.17 -6.22 5.36
CA GLU A 34 -4.56 -7.54 5.58
C GLU A 34 -4.09 -8.21 4.28
N LEU A 35 -3.26 -7.53 3.49
CA LEU A 35 -2.78 -7.97 2.17
C LEU A 35 -2.31 -9.43 2.11
N GLN A 36 -1.70 -9.93 3.19
CA GLN A 36 -1.24 -11.31 3.29
C GLN A 36 -2.35 -12.35 3.07
N ASP A 37 -3.61 -12.00 3.34
CA ASP A 37 -4.77 -12.88 3.12
C ASP A 37 -5.22 -12.92 1.64
N TYR A 38 -4.62 -12.08 0.80
CA TYR A 38 -4.95 -11.88 -0.61
C TYR A 38 -3.80 -12.20 -1.56
N ILE A 39 -2.77 -12.93 -1.12
CA ILE A 39 -1.60 -13.26 -1.95
C ILE A 39 -1.85 -14.37 -2.99
N SER A 40 -2.86 -15.23 -2.79
CA SER A 40 -3.18 -16.34 -3.69
C SER A 40 -4.17 -15.94 -4.80
N LEU A 41 -3.95 -14.78 -5.43
CA LEU A 41 -4.80 -14.28 -6.51
C LEU A 41 -4.40 -14.90 -7.85
N PRO A 42 -5.33 -15.02 -8.82
CA PRO A 42 -5.02 -15.40 -10.19
C PRO A 42 -4.06 -14.43 -10.90
N THR A 43 -4.00 -13.18 -10.45
CA THR A 43 -3.09 -12.16 -10.97
C THR A 43 -2.15 -11.69 -9.87
N ASP A 44 -0.86 -11.63 -10.18
CA ASP A 44 0.17 -11.16 -9.27
C ASP A 44 -0.07 -9.68 -8.89
N ILE A 45 -0.04 -9.39 -7.59
CA ILE A 45 -0.21 -8.04 -7.04
C ILE A 45 0.91 -7.10 -7.52
N SER A 46 2.13 -7.60 -7.73
CA SER A 46 3.25 -6.84 -8.28
C SER A 46 2.95 -6.33 -9.68
N ASP A 47 2.45 -7.21 -10.56
CA ASP A 47 2.04 -6.84 -11.91
C ASP A 47 0.85 -5.89 -11.91
N ALA A 48 -0.07 -6.08 -10.96
CA ALA A 48 -1.21 -5.19 -10.79
C ALA A 48 -0.76 -3.78 -10.41
N LEU A 49 0.14 -3.65 -9.43
CA LEU A 49 0.70 -2.36 -9.01
C LEU A 49 1.45 -1.65 -10.14
N ALA A 50 2.21 -2.38 -10.96
CA ALA A 50 2.94 -1.80 -12.09
C ALA A 50 2.00 -1.20 -13.15
N GLN A 51 0.83 -1.81 -13.37
CA GLN A 51 -0.13 -1.41 -14.42
C GLN A 51 -1.19 -0.42 -13.93
N ALA A 52 -1.51 -0.41 -12.63
CA ALA A 52 -2.65 0.31 -12.04
C ALA A 52 -2.70 1.80 -12.44
N ARG A 53 -1.55 2.48 -12.44
CA ARG A 53 -1.45 3.90 -12.83
C ARG A 53 -1.99 4.16 -14.24
N GLY A 54 -1.65 3.31 -15.21
CA GLY A 54 -2.11 3.46 -16.59
C GLY A 54 -3.62 3.29 -16.73
N LEU A 55 -4.23 2.49 -15.85
CA LEU A 55 -5.66 2.19 -15.84
C LEU A 55 -6.49 3.22 -15.07
N GLY A 56 -5.83 4.22 -14.46
CA GLY A 56 -6.49 5.16 -13.54
C GLY A 56 -6.99 4.46 -12.27
N VAL A 57 -6.25 3.45 -11.81
CA VAL A 57 -6.54 2.72 -10.58
C VAL A 57 -5.45 3.02 -9.55
N GLY A 58 -5.86 3.42 -8.35
CA GLY A 58 -5.01 3.49 -7.17
C GLY A 58 -5.21 2.25 -6.30
N LEU A 59 -4.11 1.77 -5.72
CA LEU A 59 -4.10 0.63 -4.82
C LEU A 59 -3.54 1.09 -3.47
N THR A 60 -4.33 0.93 -2.42
CA THR A 60 -3.90 1.12 -1.03
C THR A 60 -3.83 -0.23 -0.36
N LEU A 61 -2.63 -0.64 0.04
CA LEU A 61 -2.36 -1.96 0.60
C LEU A 61 -1.90 -1.82 2.05
N ALA A 62 -2.55 -2.51 2.98
CA ALA A 62 -2.16 -2.56 4.39
C ALA A 62 -1.80 -3.99 4.81
N HIS A 63 -0.74 -4.13 5.60
CA HIS A 63 -0.31 -5.39 6.21
C HIS A 63 0.53 -5.09 7.47
N GLN A 64 0.58 -6.03 8.41
CA GLN A 64 1.25 -5.82 9.69
C GLN A 64 2.72 -6.25 9.69
N TYR A 65 3.04 -7.37 9.04
CA TYR A 65 4.38 -7.94 9.02
C TYR A 65 4.87 -8.09 7.58
N ARG A 66 6.11 -7.69 7.28
CA ARG A 66 6.63 -7.81 5.90
C ARG A 66 6.98 -9.24 5.54
N ASP A 67 7.25 -10.11 6.51
CA ASP A 67 7.61 -11.51 6.26
C ASP A 67 6.41 -12.45 6.03
N GLN A 68 5.19 -11.97 6.25
CA GLN A 68 3.98 -12.64 5.78
C GLN A 68 3.81 -12.54 4.26
N LEU A 69 4.49 -11.58 3.62
CA LEU A 69 4.48 -11.43 2.17
C LEU A 69 5.60 -12.26 1.53
N PRO A 70 5.30 -13.05 0.49
CA PRO A 70 6.31 -13.65 -0.37
C PRO A 70 7.32 -12.62 -0.89
N LEU A 71 8.57 -13.04 -1.12
CA LEU A 71 9.69 -12.13 -1.44
C LEU A 71 9.44 -11.31 -2.72
N ASP A 72 8.87 -11.92 -3.73
CA ASP A 72 8.46 -11.32 -5.00
C ASP A 72 7.38 -10.25 -4.79
N ILE A 73 6.32 -10.57 -4.05
CA ILE A 73 5.25 -9.61 -3.73
C ILE A 73 5.81 -8.43 -2.93
N ARG A 74 6.63 -8.70 -1.91
CA ARG A 74 7.28 -7.66 -1.10
C ARG A 74 8.16 -6.75 -1.95
N SER A 75 8.97 -7.32 -2.85
CA SER A 75 9.81 -6.54 -3.76
C SER A 75 8.97 -5.72 -4.74
N GLY A 76 7.87 -6.28 -5.25
CA GLY A 76 6.91 -5.61 -6.11
C GLY A 76 6.22 -4.43 -5.42
N VAL A 77 5.78 -4.61 -4.17
CA VAL A 77 5.22 -3.54 -3.33
C VAL A 77 6.27 -2.47 -3.07
N ASP A 78 7.48 -2.84 -2.66
CA ASP A 78 8.53 -1.88 -2.34
C ASP A 78 8.89 -1.00 -3.56
N ALA A 79 8.94 -1.60 -4.76
CA ALA A 79 9.25 -0.91 -6.01
C ALA A 79 8.10 -0.04 -6.56
N ASN A 80 6.85 -0.51 -6.47
CA ASN A 80 5.72 0.15 -7.13
C ASN A 80 4.89 1.05 -6.20
N ALA A 81 4.84 0.76 -4.89
CA ALA A 81 4.14 1.60 -3.92
C ALA A 81 4.96 2.86 -3.59
N ARG A 82 4.81 3.90 -4.43
CA ARG A 82 5.55 5.16 -4.32
C ARG A 82 5.22 5.99 -3.07
N ASN A 83 4.05 5.76 -2.49
CA ASN A 83 3.65 6.35 -1.23
C ASN A 83 3.75 5.27 -0.15
N LYS A 84 4.42 5.58 0.96
CA LYS A 84 4.61 4.69 2.10
C LYS A 84 4.15 5.39 3.36
N ILE A 85 3.37 4.70 4.18
CA ILE A 85 2.93 5.14 5.50
C ILE A 85 3.34 4.02 6.45
N VAL A 86 4.27 4.31 7.36
CA VAL A 86 4.90 3.31 8.23
C VAL A 86 4.61 3.66 9.67
N PHE A 87 3.90 2.78 10.36
CA PHE A 87 3.69 2.83 11.80
C PHE A 87 4.85 2.15 12.54
N GLY A 88 4.78 2.07 13.87
CA GLY A 88 5.79 1.37 14.67
C GLY A 88 6.04 -0.06 14.18
N LEU A 89 7.31 -0.39 13.96
CA LEU A 89 7.74 -1.68 13.42
C LEU A 89 8.50 -2.52 14.46
N ASN A 90 8.52 -3.84 14.25
CA ASN A 90 9.43 -4.73 14.96
C ASN A 90 10.87 -4.56 14.45
N SER A 91 11.86 -5.11 15.16
CA SER A 91 13.29 -4.92 14.83
C SER A 91 13.68 -5.39 13.42
N LYS A 92 13.07 -6.47 12.92
CA LYS A 92 13.38 -7.02 11.59
C LYS A 92 12.83 -6.12 10.49
N ASP A 93 11.54 -5.78 10.57
CA ASP A 93 10.88 -4.92 9.59
C ASP A 93 11.45 -3.50 9.60
N ALA A 94 11.84 -2.99 10.77
CA ALA A 94 12.48 -1.70 10.92
C ALA A 94 13.82 -1.62 10.18
N LYS A 95 14.66 -2.66 10.26
CA LYS A 95 15.94 -2.71 9.53
C LYS A 95 15.74 -2.70 8.02
N ASP A 96 14.78 -3.50 7.54
CA ASP A 96 14.48 -3.53 6.11
C ASP A 96 13.91 -2.19 5.61
N MET A 97 13.07 -1.53 6.42
CA MET A 97 12.52 -0.21 6.06
C MET A 97 13.60 0.88 6.08
N ALA A 98 14.48 0.87 7.09
CA ALA A 98 15.61 1.80 7.19
C ALA A 98 16.56 1.71 5.99
N ALA A 99 16.74 0.51 5.41
CA ALA A 99 17.52 0.34 4.18
C ALA A 99 16.94 1.10 2.97
N MET A 100 15.65 1.44 2.99
CA MET A 100 14.95 2.24 1.98
C MET A 100 14.73 3.70 2.42
N ALA A 101 15.14 4.05 3.63
CA ALA A 101 14.93 5.35 4.26
C ALA A 101 16.26 5.94 4.73
N PRO A 102 17.07 6.55 3.84
CA PRO A 102 18.45 6.94 4.15
C PRO A 102 18.58 7.98 5.28
N GLU A 103 17.50 8.68 5.60
CA GLU A 103 17.44 9.68 6.68
C GLU A 103 16.97 9.11 8.02
N LEU A 104 16.60 7.82 8.07
CA LEU A 104 16.02 7.15 9.24
C LEU A 104 16.80 5.89 9.61
N THR A 105 16.82 5.60 10.91
CA THR A 105 17.39 4.38 11.49
C THR A 105 16.31 3.35 11.81
N ALA A 106 16.71 2.12 12.11
CA ALA A 106 15.75 1.09 12.55
C ALA A 106 15.12 1.50 13.91
N GLU A 107 15.91 2.10 14.78
CA GLU A 107 15.49 2.60 16.09
C GLU A 107 14.39 3.65 15.97
N ASP A 108 14.44 4.53 14.97
CA ASP A 108 13.40 5.53 14.71
C ASP A 108 12.04 4.86 14.45
N PHE A 109 12.00 3.84 13.58
CA PHE A 109 10.77 3.09 13.31
C PHE A 109 10.28 2.29 14.52
N MET A 110 11.18 1.75 15.33
CA MET A 110 10.82 0.98 16.54
C MET A 110 10.28 1.88 17.66
N ALA A 111 10.75 3.13 17.73
CA ALA A 111 10.38 4.08 18.77
C ALA A 111 9.05 4.81 18.50
N LEU A 112 8.45 4.66 17.30
CA LEU A 112 7.21 5.33 16.93
C LEU A 112 6.06 5.02 17.92
N PRO A 113 5.52 6.03 18.62
CA PRO A 113 4.36 5.85 19.47
C PRO A 113 3.09 5.53 18.66
N ARG A 114 2.06 5.04 19.35
CA ARG A 114 0.73 4.83 18.76
C ARG A 114 0.24 6.12 18.07
N TYR A 115 -0.31 5.96 16.87
CA TYR A 115 -0.81 7.04 16.01
C TYR A 115 0.26 7.97 15.42
N GLN A 116 1.55 7.64 15.55
CA GLN A 116 2.62 8.32 14.82
C GLN A 116 3.09 7.47 13.66
N ILE A 117 3.58 8.15 12.62
CA ILE A 117 4.05 7.54 11.39
C ILE A 117 5.33 8.21 10.90
N TYR A 118 6.11 7.45 10.15
CA TYR A 118 6.97 8.00 9.11
C TYR A 118 6.30 7.79 7.75
N THR A 119 6.31 8.79 6.89
CA THR A 119 5.72 8.69 5.56
C THR A 119 6.61 9.34 4.50
N SER A 120 6.61 8.73 3.31
CA SER A 120 7.22 9.27 2.10
C SER A 120 6.16 9.20 1.01
N PHE A 121 5.87 10.32 0.34
CA PHE A 121 4.83 10.37 -0.68
C PHE A 121 5.19 11.30 -1.83
N GLN A 122 4.47 11.16 -2.93
CA GLN A 122 4.64 12.00 -4.11
C GLN A 122 3.78 13.27 -3.98
N SER A 123 4.40 14.43 -4.12
CA SER A 123 3.73 15.74 -4.19
C SER A 123 4.29 16.55 -5.36
N GLY A 124 3.43 17.03 -6.25
CA GLY A 124 3.84 17.79 -7.43
C GLY A 124 4.83 17.03 -8.33
N GLY A 125 4.73 15.70 -8.41
CA GLY A 125 5.62 14.85 -9.20
C GLY A 125 7.00 14.59 -8.59
N ARG A 126 7.23 14.99 -7.34
CA ARG A 126 8.48 14.73 -6.60
C ARG A 126 8.20 13.96 -5.32
N ASN A 127 9.17 13.14 -4.90
CA ASN A 127 9.16 12.55 -3.57
C ASN A 127 9.41 13.66 -2.53
N THR A 128 8.66 13.67 -1.43
CA THR A 128 8.83 14.58 -0.30
C THR A 128 10.06 14.27 0.56
N GLY A 129 10.70 13.11 0.38
CA GLY A 129 11.57 12.53 1.42
C GLY A 129 10.73 11.89 2.53
N TRP A 130 11.39 11.45 3.59
CA TRP A 130 10.71 10.88 4.75
C TRP A 130 10.35 11.98 5.75
N VAL A 131 9.09 12.02 6.16
CA VAL A 131 8.58 12.99 7.14
C VAL A 131 7.87 12.26 8.27
N GLN A 132 7.99 12.78 9.50
CA GLN A 132 7.24 12.28 10.64
C GLN A 132 5.86 12.95 10.69
N GLY A 133 4.85 12.18 11.07
CA GLY A 133 3.48 12.68 11.20
C GLY A 133 2.72 12.03 12.35
N ARG A 134 1.55 12.60 12.63
CA ARG A 134 0.56 12.02 13.56
C ARG A 134 -0.74 11.82 12.82
N THR A 135 -1.33 10.64 12.93
CA THR A 135 -2.62 10.33 12.31
C THR A 135 -3.74 11.09 13.02
N LEU A 136 -4.76 11.46 12.24
CA LEU A 136 -6.01 11.97 12.80
C LEU A 136 -6.74 10.84 13.55
N PRO A 137 -7.58 11.18 14.54
CA PRO A 137 -8.49 10.19 15.13
C PRO A 137 -9.41 9.61 14.04
N PRO A 138 -9.89 8.36 14.20
CA PRO A 138 -10.84 7.78 13.26
C PRO A 138 -12.10 8.67 13.19
N PRO A 139 -12.70 8.82 12.00
CA PRO A 139 -13.98 9.49 11.88
C PRO A 139 -15.05 8.73 12.69
N PRO A 140 -16.16 9.39 13.06
CA PRO A 140 -17.27 8.72 13.73
C PRO A 140 -17.69 7.46 12.97
N ALA A 141 -17.98 6.38 13.71
CA ALA A 141 -18.41 5.13 13.13
C ALA A 141 -19.67 5.36 12.28
N LEU A 142 -19.64 4.90 11.02
CA LEU A 142 -20.80 5.02 10.13
C LEU A 142 -21.92 4.05 10.48
N ARG A 143 -21.59 2.97 11.21
CA ARG A 143 -22.49 1.93 11.72
C ARG A 143 -21.91 1.34 12.99
N ASP A 144 -22.77 0.87 13.88
CA ASP A 144 -22.35 0.08 15.04
C ASP A 144 -21.73 -1.25 14.58
N ALA A 145 -20.76 -1.76 15.36
CA ALA A 145 -20.22 -3.08 15.13
C ALA A 145 -21.32 -4.12 15.37
N ALA A 146 -21.63 -4.92 14.34
CA ALA A 146 -22.59 -6.02 14.40
C ALA A 146 -22.04 -7.20 15.21
#